data_AF-D9W5M4-F1
#
_entry.id   AF-D9W5M4-F1
#
_cell.length_a   1.000
_cell.length_b   1.000
_cell.length_c   1.000
_cell.angle_alpha   90.00
_cell.angle_beta   90.00
_cell.angle_gamma   90.00
#
_symmetry.space_group_name_H-M   'P 1'
#
loop_
_entity.id
_entity.type
_entity.pdbx_description
1 polymer ?
#
loop_
_entity_poly.entity_id
_entity_poly.type
_entity_poly.pdbx_seq_one_letter_code
_entity_poly.pdbx_strand_id
1 'polypeptide(L)' 'MPRTNVLLVRPGTLRRTTSGKIQRTLIRKLFLAGEVSGTYEVLDPAVQALVRPRDTLLGNDLLRPSARAAAETAW' A
#
# COMPACT_ATOMS: atom_id res chain seq x y z
N MET A 1 -18.80 14.76 -0.74
CA MET A 1 -17.71 14.63 0.25
C MET A 1 -16.39 14.51 -0.50
N PRO A 2 -15.35 15.29 -0.16
CA PRO A 2 -14.06 15.19 -0.82
C PRO A 2 -13.47 13.78 -0.63
N ARG A 3 -13.11 13.12 -1.73
CA ARG A 3 -12.46 11.80 -1.73
C ARG A 3 -10.95 11.99 -1.71
N THR A 4 -10.35 11.92 -0.53
CA THR A 4 -8.91 12.10 -0.34
C THR A 4 -8.21 10.75 -0.33
N ASN A 5 -7.18 10.58 -1.16
CA ASN A 5 -6.31 9.40 -1.19
C ASN A 5 -4.90 9.83 -0.77
N VAL A 6 -4.42 9.30 0.35
CA VAL A 6 -3.08 9.57 0.88
C VAL A 6 -2.40 8.25 1.21
N LEU A 7 -1.15 8.12 0.76
CA LEU A 7 -0.29 6.98 1.04
C LEU A 7 1.06 7.50 1.52
N LEU A 8 1.42 7.19 2.77
CA LEU A 8 2.72 7.51 3.34
C LEU A 8 3.61 6.27 3.27
N VAL A 9 4.77 6.40 2.65
CA VAL A 9 5.71 5.28 2.41
C VAL A 9 7.05 5.55 3.08
N ARG A 10 7.81 4.49 3.34
CA ARG A 10 9.17 4.62 3.85
C ARG A 10 10.07 5.35 2.83
N PRO A 11 11.07 6.14 3.27
CA PRO A 11 12.11 6.65 2.39
C PRO A 11 12.72 5.51 1.55
N GLY A 12 13.00 5.79 0.26
CA GLY A 12 13.53 4.78 -0.67
C GLY A 12 12.49 3.92 -1.39
N THR A 13 11.22 3.89 -0.94
CA THR A 13 10.15 3.13 -1.62
C THR A 13 9.87 3.66 -3.03
N LEU A 14 9.97 4.98 -3.22
CA LEU A 14 9.72 5.60 -4.51
C LEU A 14 10.92 5.43 -5.44
N ARG A 15 10.72 4.68 -6.52
CA ARG A 15 11.62 4.57 -7.66
C ARG A 15 11.91 5.92 -8.28
N ARG A 16 13.20 6.19 -8.49
CA ARG A 16 13.73 7.43 -9.08
C ARG A 16 14.54 7.13 -10.34
N THR A 17 14.62 8.09 -11.24
CA THR A 17 15.59 8.08 -12.34
C THR A 17 16.99 8.31 -11.79
N THR A 18 18.02 8.12 -12.62
CA THR A 18 19.42 8.41 -12.26
C THR A 18 19.64 9.88 -11.86
N SER A 19 18.85 10.81 -12.40
CA SER A 19 18.84 12.22 -11.99
C SER A 19 18.06 12.53 -10.71
N GLY A 20 17.48 11.51 -10.05
CA GLY A 20 16.72 11.65 -8.81
C GLY A 20 15.24 11.98 -8.98
N LYS A 21 14.74 12.20 -10.20
CA LYS A 21 13.31 12.46 -10.45
C LYS A 21 12.46 11.23 -10.14
N ILE A 22 11.31 11.43 -9.49
CA ILE A 22 10.35 10.34 -9.21
C ILE A 22 9.76 9.82 -10.51
N GLN A 23 9.79 8.50 -10.69
CA GLN A 23 9.16 7.84 -11.83
C GLN A 23 7.65 7.66 -11.57
N ARG A 24 6.87 8.76 -11.58
CA ARG A 24 5.45 8.77 -11.16
C ARG A 24 4.59 7.74 -11.89
N THR A 25 4.79 7.58 -13.20
CA THR A 25 4.06 6.59 -14.01
C THR A 25 4.36 5.16 -13.55
N LEU A 26 5.63 4.84 -13.28
CA LEU A 26 6.02 3.53 -12.76
C LEU A 26 5.43 3.31 -11.36
N ILE A 27 5.54 4.30 -10.47
CA ILE A 27 4.96 4.21 -9.12
C ILE A 27 3.45 4.01 -9.16
N ARG A 28 2.73 4.70 -10.05
CA ARG A 28 1.29 4.48 -10.23
C ARG A 28 1.00 3.05 -10.66
N LYS A 29 1.75 2.50 -11.63
CA LYS A 29 1.59 1.11 -12.08
C LYS A 29 1.80 0.13 -10.93
N LEU A 30 2.88 0.30 -10.17
CA LEU A 30 3.19 -0.56 -9.02
C LEU A 30 2.15 -0.44 -7.90
N PHE A 31 1.66 0.78 -7.60
CA PHE A 31 0.59 0.98 -6.63
C PHE A 31 -0.70 0.27 -7.05
N LEU A 32 -1.11 0.41 -8.31
CA LEU A 32 -2.30 -0.26 -8.84
C LEU A 32 -2.15 -1.79 -8.87
N ALA A 33 -0.92 -2.29 -9.00
CA ALA A 33 -0.60 -3.71 -8.92
C ALA A 33 -0.50 -4.25 -7.47
N GLY A 34 -0.62 -3.40 -6.45
CA GLY A 34 -0.48 -3.82 -5.05
C GLY A 34 0.96 -3.84 -4.51
N GLU A 35 1.95 -3.58 -5.36
CA GLU A 35 3.40 -3.67 -5.07
C GLU A 35 3.94 -2.49 -4.24
N VAL A 36 3.15 -1.42 -4.11
CA VAL A 36 3.47 -0.30 -3.21
C VAL A 36 2.43 -0.25 -2.10
N SER A 37 2.89 -0.59 -0.89
CA SER A 37 2.14 -0.47 0.35
C SER A 37 2.68 0.68 1.21
N GLY A 38 1.77 1.36 1.90
CA GLY A 38 2.11 2.45 2.80
C GLY A 38 2.33 1.94 4.22
N THR A 39 3.09 2.70 5.00
CA THR A 39 3.07 2.61 6.46
C THR A 39 1.76 3.18 7.01
N TYR A 40 1.19 4.16 6.31
CA TYR A 40 -0.13 4.72 6.60
C TYR A 40 -0.88 4.96 5.28
N GLU A 41 -2.16 4.58 5.24
CA GLU A 41 -3.00 4.71 4.05
C GLU A 41 -4.41 5.21 4.43
N VAL A 42 -4.86 6.22 3.70
CA VAL A 42 -6.26 6.67 3.65
C VAL A 42 -6.66 6.61 2.19
N LEU A 43 -7.48 5.63 1.82
CA LEU A 43 -7.92 5.44 0.44
C LEU A 43 -9.43 5.56 0.36
N ASP A 44 -9.91 6.13 -0.73
CA ASP A 44 -11.30 6.03 -1.10
C ASP A 44 -11.69 4.54 -1.23
N PRO A 45 -12.89 4.11 -0.78
CA PRO A 45 -13.29 2.70 -0.83
C PRO A 45 -13.17 2.07 -2.22
N ALA A 46 -13.44 2.82 -3.30
CA ALA A 46 -13.31 2.29 -4.66
C ALA A 46 -11.84 2.06 -5.05
N VAL A 47 -10.93 2.93 -4.59
CA VAL A 47 -9.49 2.76 -4.79
C VAL A 47 -8.96 1.61 -3.96
N GLN A 48 -9.40 1.49 -2.70
CA GLN A 48 -9.03 0.38 -1.83
C GLN A 48 -9.44 -0.96 -2.43
N ALA A 49 -10.67 -1.09 -2.93
CA ALA A 49 -11.15 -2.31 -3.58
C ALA A 49 -10.34 -2.67 -4.82
N LEU A 50 -9.86 -1.67 -5.57
CA LEU A 50 -9.05 -1.87 -6.77
C LEU A 50 -7.63 -2.35 -6.44
N VAL A 51 -6.97 -1.77 -5.43
CA VAL A 51 -5.53 -1.99 -5.17
C VAL A 51 -5.24 -2.95 -4.02
N ARG A 52 -6.25 -3.28 -3.22
CA ARG A 52 -6.22 -4.28 -2.14
C ARG A 52 -7.41 -5.23 -2.30
N PRO A 53 -7.52 -5.95 -3.42
CA PRO A 53 -8.54 -6.97 -3.54
C PRO A 53 -8.32 -7.96 -2.40
N ARG A 54 -9.32 -8.13 -1.53
CA ARG A 54 -9.30 -9.25 -0.58
C ARG A 54 -9.33 -10.51 -1.43
N ASP A 55 -8.37 -11.41 -1.21
CA ASP A 55 -8.45 -12.76 -1.78
C ASP A 55 -9.71 -13.41 -1.22
N THR A 56 -10.81 -13.27 -1.95
CA THR A 56 -12.13 -13.74 -1.50
C THR A 56 -12.24 -15.26 -1.67
N LEU A 57 -11.24 -15.88 -2.30
CA LEU A 57 -11.11 -17.33 -2.49
C LEU A 57 -10.67 -18.07 -1.22
N LEU A 58 -10.02 -17.38 -0.29
CA LEU A 58 -9.76 -17.87 1.06
C LEU A 58 -10.74 -17.12 1.97
N GLY A 59 -11.76 -17.79 2.49
CA GLY A 59 -12.80 -17.18 3.32
C GLY A 59 -12.28 -16.08 4.26
N ASN A 60 -12.98 -14.95 4.25
CA ASN A 60 -12.71 -13.70 4.97
C ASN A 60 -12.30 -13.92 6.46
N ASP A 61 -11.04 -14.21 6.77
CA ASP A 61 -10.38 -13.84 8.04
C ASP A 61 -8.89 -14.21 8.19
N LEU A 62 -8.29 -15.03 7.32
CA LEU A 62 -7.08 -15.76 7.75
C LEU A 62 -5.73 -15.08 7.58
N LEU A 63 -5.61 -13.87 7.01
CA LEU A 63 -4.29 -13.26 6.76
C LEU A 63 -4.23 -11.75 7.06
N ARG A 64 -4.72 -11.33 8.23
CA ARG A 64 -4.10 -10.15 8.87
C ARG A 64 -3.04 -10.66 9.85
N PRO A 65 -1.73 -10.55 9.55
CA PRO A 65 -0.82 -10.27 10.65
C PRO A 65 -1.29 -8.91 11.18
N SER A 66 -1.91 -8.91 12.36
CA SER A 66 -2.13 -7.69 13.09
C SER A 66 -0.75 -7.03 13.21
N ALA A 67 -0.66 -5.71 12.98
CA ALA A 67 0.58 -4.97 13.20
C ALA A 67 1.15 -5.19 14.64
N ARG A 68 0.31 -5.71 15.54
CA ARG A 68 0.66 -6.17 16.88
C ARG A 68 1.56 -7.42 16.90
N ALA A 69 1.35 -8.40 16.02
CA ALA A 69 2.16 -9.63 15.99
C ALA A 69 3.63 -9.39 15.59
N ALA A 70 3.90 -8.36 14.78
CA ALA A 70 5.27 -7.99 14.41
C ALA A 70 5.98 -7.16 15.50
N ALA A 71 5.23 -6.50 16.38
CA ALA A 71 5.77 -5.66 17.45
C ALA A 71 6.14 -6.47 18.71
N GLU A 72 5.51 -7.62 18.95
CA GLU A 72 5.77 -8.47 20.12
C GLU A 72 7.01 -9.39 19.96
N THR A 73 7.59 -9.52 18.75
CA THR A 73 8.85 -10.25 18.50
C THR A 73 10.11 -9.38 18.53
N ALA A 74 9.98 -8.12 18.91
CA ALA A 74 11.10 -7.21 19.07
C ALA A 74 11.14 -6.67 20.49
N TRP A 75 11.41 -7.55 21.47
CA TRP A 75 12.09 -7.36 22.76
C TRP A 75 12.25 -8.75 23.39
#